data_AF-A0A7C7RU61-F1
#
_entry.id   AF-A0A7C7RU61-F1
#
_cell.length_a   1.000
_cell.length_b   1.000
_cell.length_c   1.000
_cell.angle_alpha   90.00
_cell.angle_beta   90.00
_cell.angle_gamma   90.00
#
_symmetry.space_group_name_H-M   'P 1'
#
loop_
_entity.id
_entity.type
_entity.pdbx_description
1 polymer ?
#
loop_
_entity_poly.entity_id
_entity_poly.type
_entity_poly.pdbx_seq_one_letter_code
_entity_poly.pdbx_strand_id
1 'polypeptide(L)'
;MEKIKKWLFILAAVVFAGSIFADKIISFYIDWLWFQSHGITSVLWTVLISQFGFGLLTGISFFILTYGFLSRVFKKTSHLPILLSDQVRREVPILDFMASNLKLLVLIAPLVLAVMTGLVMAQQWEVILQYLNASSYGEVDPIFGKDISFYFFILPLWLLAKSLLWETMIVVSLGVGLIYFFKRFIYVGPTGVVILPEARRTFSGLAGLFFLLFASGFYLQSYELLTAGDGLISGIKFADVNGKIPVLNLLTVVSLIAAVVSFFGLVRPGMKKIMLSGAGLALVFFVGNFYPKLLQKFVVEPNELVKETPYMEHSIAGALTAYGLSQTESHEISGSASLTAESIRQNATTIENIRLWDQEPLLDTLGQIQEIRTYYQFQSVDNDRYQINGDYRQTLLSPRELLSTNLPNRTWINEHLTFTHGYGVSLSPVNQITPEG
;
A
#
# COMPACT_ATOMS: atom_id res chain seq x y z
N MET A 1 5.29 -6.12 55.30
CA MET A 1 5.22 -6.93 54.06
C MET A 1 4.50 -6.22 52.91
N GLU A 2 3.35 -5.55 53.11
CA GLU A 2 2.65 -4.87 52.01
C GLU A 2 3.42 -3.71 51.36
N LYS A 3 4.17 -2.90 52.13
CA LYS A 3 4.98 -1.80 51.58
C LYS A 3 6.12 -2.28 50.67
N ILE A 4 6.74 -3.42 51.00
CA ILE A 4 7.82 -4.03 50.19
C ILE A 4 7.24 -4.63 48.90
N LYS A 5 6.06 -5.27 48.97
CA LYS A 5 5.35 -5.76 47.78
C LYS A 5 4.96 -4.61 46.84
N LYS A 6 4.49 -3.47 47.36
CA LYS A 6 4.19 -2.27 46.55
C LYS A 6 5.43 -1.72 45.84
N TRP A 7 6.57 -1.66 46.52
CA TRP A 7 7.83 -1.19 45.92
C TRP A 7 8.36 -2.14 44.84
N LEU A 8 8.28 -3.45 45.05
CA LEU A 8 8.63 -4.44 44.03
C LEU A 8 7.71 -4.37 42.80
N PHE A 9 6.41 -4.12 42.99
CA PHE A 9 5.47 -3.89 41.88
C PHE A 9 5.78 -2.60 41.11
N ILE A 10 6.12 -1.51 41.80
CA ILE A 10 6.52 -0.25 41.16
C ILE A 10 7.81 -0.45 40.37
N LEU A 11 8.82 -1.12 40.95
CA LEU A 11 10.07 -1.43 40.27
C LEU A 11 9.82 -2.29 39.03
N ALA A 12 9.03 -3.36 39.15
CA ALA A 12 8.67 -4.22 38.03
C ALA A 12 7.91 -3.46 36.94
N ALA A 13 6.98 -2.56 37.29
CA ALA A 13 6.25 -1.73 36.35
C ALA A 13 7.16 -0.72 35.63
N VAL A 14 8.11 -0.12 36.35
CA VAL A 14 9.10 0.81 35.77
C VAL A 14 10.06 0.07 34.83
N VAL A 15 10.55 -1.11 35.21
CA VAL A 15 11.41 -1.94 34.35
C VAL A 15 10.64 -2.42 33.12
N PHE A 16 9.40 -2.86 33.28
CA PHE A 16 8.55 -3.28 32.18
C PHE A 16 8.23 -2.13 31.21
N ALA A 17 7.83 -0.97 31.73
CA ALA A 17 7.62 0.23 30.92
C ALA A 17 8.91 0.67 30.23
N GLY A 18 10.03 0.73 30.95
CA GLY A 18 11.35 1.07 30.41
C GLY A 18 11.78 0.11 29.30
N SER A 19 11.53 -1.19 29.46
CA SER A 19 11.83 -2.20 28.44
C SER A 19 10.99 -2.03 27.17
N ILE A 20 9.73 -1.59 27.27
CA ILE A 20 8.87 -1.33 26.09
C ILE A 20 9.39 -0.14 25.28
N PHE A 21 10.00 0.85 25.93
CA PHE A 21 10.51 2.05 25.26
C PHE A 21 12.01 2.00 24.94
N ALA A 22 12.76 1.04 25.49
CA ALA A 22 14.20 0.93 25.31
C ALA A 22 14.60 0.89 23.83
N ASP A 23 13.94 0.04 23.05
CA ASP A 23 14.20 -0.10 21.61
C ASP A 23 13.97 1.22 20.85
N LYS A 24 12.86 1.91 21.14
CA LYS A 24 12.55 3.23 20.55
C LYS A 24 13.56 4.31 20.94
N ILE A 25 14.03 4.31 22.19
CA ILE A 25 15.03 5.28 22.68
C ILE A 25 16.38 5.02 22.01
N ILE A 26 16.79 3.76 21.90
CA ILE A 26 18.04 3.36 21.24
C ILE A 26 17.98 3.71 19.75
N SER A 27 16.90 3.36 19.06
CA SER A 27 16.68 3.73 17.66
C SER A 27 16.74 5.24 17.46
N PHE A 28 16.00 6.01 18.28
CA PHE A 28 16.04 7.47 18.23
C PHE A 28 17.45 8.04 18.45
N TYR A 29 18.21 7.49 19.39
CA TYR A 29 19.57 7.93 19.66
C TYR A 29 20.50 7.65 18.48
N ILE A 30 20.39 6.47 17.85
CA ILE A 30 21.16 6.12 16.65
C ILE A 30 20.78 7.04 15.49
N ASP A 31 19.49 7.26 15.25
CA ASP A 31 19.00 8.17 14.20
C ASP A 31 19.52 9.59 14.44
N TRP A 32 19.45 10.07 15.68
CA TRP A 32 19.95 11.39 16.04
C TRP A 32 21.46 11.55 15.77
N LEU A 33 22.28 10.58 16.15
CA LEU A 33 23.71 10.58 15.83
C LEU A 33 23.96 10.55 14.32
N TRP A 34 23.15 9.80 13.57
CA TRP A 34 23.26 9.71 12.11
C TRP A 34 22.89 11.03 11.43
N PHE A 35 21.78 11.67 11.81
CA PHE A 35 21.38 12.98 11.27
C PHE A 35 22.38 14.08 11.66
N GLN A 36 22.96 13.99 12.85
CA GLN A 36 24.01 14.92 13.31
C GLN A 36 25.30 14.76 12.51
N SER A 37 25.74 13.54 12.22
CA SER A 37 26.99 13.31 11.47
C SER A 37 26.92 13.85 10.03
N HIS A 38 25.72 13.94 9.46
CA HIS A 38 25.47 14.50 8.14
C HIS A 38 25.07 15.99 8.15
N GLY A 39 24.99 16.65 9.32
CA GLY A 39 24.64 18.06 9.44
C GLY A 39 23.18 18.41 9.12
N ILE A 40 22.29 17.41 9.05
CA ILE A 40 20.88 17.52 8.65
C ILE A 40 19.89 17.27 9.81
N THR A 41 20.29 17.62 11.04
CA THR A 41 19.49 17.43 12.26
C THR A 41 18.12 18.14 12.21
N SER A 42 17.98 19.20 11.41
CA SER A 42 16.69 19.89 11.20
C SER A 42 15.62 18.98 10.59
N VAL A 43 16.01 18.01 9.75
CA VAL A 43 15.09 17.04 9.14
C VAL A 43 14.47 16.16 10.21
N LEU A 44 15.28 15.60 11.11
CA LEU A 44 14.80 14.76 12.23
C LEU A 44 13.77 15.50 13.09
N TRP A 45 14.04 16.75 13.45
CA TRP A 45 13.08 17.55 14.21
C TRP A 45 11.80 17.85 13.43
N THR A 46 11.90 18.08 12.11
CA THR A 46 10.73 18.28 11.25
C THR A 46 9.87 17.02 11.21
N VAL A 47 10.46 15.83 11.08
CA VAL A 47 9.76 14.54 11.13
C VAL A 47 9.05 14.40 12.48
N LEU A 48 9.77 14.54 13.60
CA LEU A 48 9.20 14.35 14.93
C LEU A 48 8.08 15.35 15.25
N ILE A 49 8.29 16.63 14.99
CA ILE A 49 7.29 17.67 15.25
C ILE A 49 6.05 17.41 14.39
N SER A 50 6.22 16.96 13.15
CA SER A 50 5.09 16.65 12.27
C SER A 50 4.32 15.41 12.75
N GLN A 51 5.01 14.34 13.15
CA GLN A 51 4.40 13.14 13.71
C GLN A 51 3.62 13.44 14.99
N PHE A 52 4.28 14.05 15.97
CA PHE A 52 3.65 14.39 17.25
C PHE A 52 2.56 15.44 17.08
N GLY A 53 2.81 16.50 16.30
CA GLY A 53 1.87 17.59 16.08
C GLY A 53 0.61 17.12 15.36
N PHE A 54 0.76 16.38 14.26
CA PHE A 54 -0.39 15.87 13.50
C PHE A 54 -1.16 14.79 14.28
N GLY A 55 -0.47 13.86 14.94
CA GLY A 55 -1.10 12.85 15.79
C GLY A 55 -1.86 13.45 16.97
N LEU A 56 -1.29 14.46 17.64
CA LEU A 56 -1.95 15.14 18.76
C LEU A 56 -3.14 15.98 18.27
N LEU A 57 -3.00 16.71 17.16
CA LEU A 57 -4.07 17.51 16.58
C LEU A 57 -5.27 16.63 16.19
N THR A 58 -5.02 15.53 15.48
CA THR A 58 -6.07 14.60 15.05
C THR A 58 -6.69 13.85 16.23
N GLY A 59 -5.88 13.35 17.17
CA GLY A 59 -6.35 12.69 18.38
C GLY A 59 -7.22 13.60 19.26
N ILE A 60 -6.79 14.85 19.51
CA ILE A 60 -7.59 15.82 20.26
C ILE A 60 -8.88 16.16 19.51
N SER A 61 -8.81 16.39 18.20
CA SER A 61 -10.00 16.69 17.38
C SER A 61 -11.00 15.54 17.43
N PHE A 62 -10.53 14.31 17.27
CA PHE A 62 -11.33 13.09 17.38
C PHE A 62 -11.97 12.96 18.76
N PHE A 63 -11.20 13.17 19.83
CA PHE A 63 -11.73 13.15 21.20
C PHE A 63 -12.83 14.21 21.39
N ILE A 64 -12.59 15.46 21.00
CA ILE A 64 -13.55 16.55 21.15
C ILE A 64 -14.84 16.24 20.39
N LEU A 65 -14.75 15.73 19.17
CA LEU A 65 -15.92 15.38 18.35
C LEU A 65 -16.72 14.22 18.97
N THR A 66 -16.04 13.12 19.30
CA THR A 66 -16.68 11.91 19.84
C THR A 66 -17.20 12.11 21.26
N TYR A 67 -16.34 12.49 22.21
CA TYR A 67 -16.72 12.77 23.60
C TYR A 67 -17.71 13.93 23.68
N GLY A 68 -17.50 15.02 22.94
CA GLY A 68 -18.40 16.16 22.94
C GLY A 68 -19.81 15.79 22.48
N PHE A 69 -19.94 14.96 21.44
CA PHE A 69 -21.24 14.48 20.99
C PHE A 69 -21.87 13.49 21.98
N LEU A 70 -21.13 12.46 22.41
CA LEU A 70 -21.64 11.43 23.33
C LEU A 70 -22.01 12.01 24.70
N SER A 71 -21.22 12.95 25.23
CA SER A 71 -21.51 13.64 26.49
C SER A 71 -22.80 14.46 26.39
N ARG A 72 -23.05 15.14 25.25
CA ARG A 72 -24.32 15.85 25.03
C ARG A 72 -25.52 14.90 24.99
N VAL A 73 -25.39 13.77 24.30
CA VAL A 73 -26.45 12.74 24.24
C VAL A 73 -26.69 12.14 25.62
N PHE A 74 -25.62 11.78 26.34
CA PHE A 74 -25.72 11.23 27.69
C PHE A 74 -26.44 12.18 28.66
N LYS A 75 -26.06 13.48 28.67
CA LYS A 75 -26.66 14.54 29.50
C LYS A 75 -28.13 14.78 29.19
N LYS A 76 -28.51 14.86 27.91
CA LYS A 76 -29.93 15.00 27.51
C LYS A 76 -30.79 13.86 28.03
N THR A 77 -30.18 12.69 28.16
CA THR A 77 -30.85 11.45 28.56
C THR A 77 -30.73 11.16 30.07
N SER A 78 -30.21 12.09 30.88
CA SER A 78 -29.94 11.86 32.32
C SER A 78 -31.20 11.72 33.19
N HIS A 79 -32.36 12.10 32.69
CA HIS A 79 -33.63 12.05 33.43
C HIS A 79 -34.22 10.62 33.53
N LEU A 80 -33.68 9.66 32.77
CA LEU A 80 -34.11 8.26 32.80
C LEU A 80 -33.06 7.37 33.48
N PRO A 81 -33.48 6.45 34.37
CA PRO A 81 -32.57 5.49 34.99
C PRO A 81 -32.05 4.50 33.94
N ILE A 82 -30.88 3.95 34.21
CA ILE A 82 -30.31 2.85 33.43
C ILE A 82 -31.07 1.59 33.83
N LEU A 83 -31.78 0.97 32.89
CA LEU A 83 -32.67 -0.17 33.16
C LEU A 83 -32.19 -1.38 32.37
N LEU A 84 -31.62 -2.35 33.08
CA LEU A 84 -31.43 -3.73 32.60
C LEU A 84 -32.45 -4.62 33.31
N SER A 85 -33.04 -5.59 32.60
CA SER A 85 -33.83 -6.62 33.28
C SER A 85 -32.90 -7.53 34.09
N ASP A 86 -33.36 -7.97 35.26
CA ASP A 86 -32.56 -8.84 36.15
C ASP A 86 -32.12 -10.15 35.47
N GLN A 87 -32.89 -10.61 34.49
CA GLN A 87 -32.55 -11.76 33.66
C GLN A 87 -31.36 -11.49 32.73
N VAL A 88 -31.35 -10.38 31.99
CA VAL A 88 -30.23 -9.99 31.11
C VAL A 88 -28.97 -9.70 31.93
N ARG A 89 -29.13 -9.13 33.12
CA ARG A 89 -28.02 -8.87 34.06
C ARG A 89 -27.29 -10.15 34.49
N ARG A 90 -28.01 -11.26 34.65
CA ARG A 90 -27.45 -12.56 35.03
C ARG A 90 -26.90 -13.34 33.84
N GLU A 91 -27.54 -13.24 32.67
CA GLU A 91 -27.15 -13.98 31.47
C GLU A 91 -25.92 -13.37 30.77
N VAL A 92 -25.70 -12.04 30.87
CA VAL A 92 -24.59 -11.36 30.20
C VAL A 92 -23.89 -10.37 31.16
N PRO A 93 -22.90 -10.84 31.96
CA PRO A 93 -22.21 -10.01 32.96
C PRO A 93 -21.53 -8.76 32.38
N ILE A 94 -21.11 -8.80 31.12
CA ILE A 94 -20.48 -7.68 30.40
C ILE A 94 -21.46 -6.50 30.26
N LEU A 95 -22.74 -6.76 29.97
CA LEU A 95 -23.75 -5.71 29.82
C LEU A 95 -24.02 -5.00 31.14
N ASP A 96 -23.98 -5.71 32.26
CA ASP A 96 -24.11 -5.12 33.59
C ASP A 96 -22.93 -4.21 33.93
N PHE A 97 -21.70 -4.68 33.66
CA PHE A 97 -20.50 -3.87 33.84
C PHE A 97 -20.57 -2.58 33.01
N MET A 98 -20.99 -2.67 31.75
CA MET A 98 -21.13 -1.51 30.86
C MET A 98 -22.22 -0.54 31.32
N ALA A 99 -23.37 -1.05 31.77
CA ALA A 99 -24.46 -0.24 32.29
C ALA A 99 -24.06 0.51 33.57
N SER A 100 -23.45 -0.19 34.54
CA SER A 100 -23.00 0.40 35.81
C SER A 100 -21.90 1.44 35.60
N ASN A 101 -21.05 1.26 34.58
CA ASN A 101 -19.93 2.15 34.28
C ASN A 101 -20.19 3.05 33.07
N LEU A 102 -21.44 3.24 32.65
CA LEU A 102 -21.77 3.93 31.39
C LEU A 102 -21.19 5.36 31.32
N LYS A 103 -21.22 6.12 32.42
CA LYS A 103 -20.62 7.47 32.49
C LYS A 103 -19.10 7.42 32.29
N LEU A 104 -18.44 6.42 32.88
CA LEU A 104 -17.00 6.22 32.76
C LEU A 104 -16.65 5.78 31.33
N LEU A 105 -17.45 4.89 30.74
CA LEU A 105 -17.28 4.38 29.38
C LEU A 105 -17.43 5.49 28.33
N VAL A 106 -18.40 6.41 28.51
CA VAL A 106 -18.58 7.59 27.64
C VAL A 106 -17.37 8.53 27.66
N LEU A 107 -16.52 8.50 28.70
CA LEU A 107 -15.28 9.29 28.77
C LEU A 107 -14.06 8.47 28.32
N ILE A 108 -13.85 7.29 28.92
CA ILE A 108 -12.64 6.49 28.73
C ILE A 108 -12.60 5.90 27.32
N ALA A 109 -13.71 5.40 26.76
CA ALA A 109 -13.67 4.76 25.45
C ALA A 109 -13.29 5.77 24.34
N PRO A 110 -13.90 6.96 24.24
CA PRO A 110 -13.43 7.99 23.31
C PRO A 110 -11.99 8.44 23.57
N LEU A 111 -11.54 8.51 24.82
CA LEU A 111 -10.17 8.90 25.16
C LEU A 111 -9.15 7.87 24.65
N VAL A 112 -9.39 6.58 24.92
CA VAL A 112 -8.52 5.49 24.46
C VAL A 112 -8.49 5.45 22.93
N LEU A 113 -9.67 5.51 22.29
CA LEU A 113 -9.75 5.53 20.83
C LEU A 113 -9.05 6.76 20.25
N ALA A 114 -9.22 7.96 20.82
CA ALA A 114 -8.53 9.16 20.39
C ALA A 114 -7.00 9.04 20.44
N VAL A 115 -6.45 8.41 21.48
CA VAL A 115 -5.01 8.14 21.56
C VAL A 115 -4.58 7.16 20.46
N MET A 116 -5.36 6.10 20.24
CA MET A 116 -5.07 5.13 19.18
C MET A 116 -5.12 5.78 17.79
N THR A 117 -6.18 6.53 17.48
CA THR A 117 -6.34 7.27 16.23
C THR A 117 -5.20 8.28 16.06
N GLY A 118 -4.83 9.04 17.10
CA GLY A 118 -3.71 9.97 17.05
C GLY A 118 -2.38 9.29 16.77
N LEU A 119 -2.13 8.11 17.32
CA LEU A 119 -0.93 7.31 17.02
C LEU A 119 -0.89 6.81 15.58
N VAL A 120 -2.03 6.37 15.03
CA VAL A 120 -2.14 5.96 13.62
C VAL A 120 -1.93 7.15 12.69
N MET A 121 -2.55 8.30 12.99
CA MET A 121 -2.39 9.52 12.20
C MET A 121 -0.97 10.08 12.29
N ALA A 122 -0.27 9.95 13.42
CA ALA A 122 1.13 10.34 13.54
C ALA A 122 2.02 9.62 12.50
N GLN A 123 1.70 8.38 12.12
CA GLN A 123 2.44 7.65 11.08
C GLN A 123 2.20 8.22 9.67
N GLN A 124 1.12 8.99 9.46
CA GLN A 124 0.76 9.62 8.19
C GLN A 124 1.27 11.08 8.10
N TRP A 125 2.33 11.41 8.85
CA TRP A 125 2.94 12.75 8.88
C TRP A 125 3.44 13.23 7.51
N GLU A 126 3.83 12.31 6.63
CA GLU A 126 4.28 12.65 5.27
C GLU A 126 3.14 13.26 4.46
N VAL A 127 1.92 12.73 4.59
CA VAL A 127 0.74 13.21 3.85
C VAL A 127 0.44 14.67 4.17
N ILE A 128 0.50 15.06 5.44
CA ILE A 128 0.25 16.45 5.83
C ILE A 128 1.38 17.38 5.38
N LEU A 129 2.65 16.95 5.45
CA LEU A 129 3.77 17.75 4.97
C LEU A 129 3.75 17.92 3.45
N GLN A 130 3.41 16.87 2.72
CA GLN A 130 3.22 16.91 1.27
C GLN A 130 2.11 17.89 0.89
N TYR A 131 1.00 17.89 1.62
CA TYR A 131 -0.08 18.86 1.41
C TYR A 131 0.36 20.31 1.70
N LEU A 132 1.04 20.54 2.84
CA LEU A 132 1.47 21.88 3.24
C LEU A 132 2.55 22.47 2.32
N ASN A 133 3.37 21.61 1.72
CA ASN A 133 4.44 21.99 0.80
C ASN A 133 4.11 21.61 -0.64
N ALA A 134 2.82 21.48 -0.98
CA ALA A 134 2.38 21.09 -2.32
C ALA A 134 2.84 22.14 -3.35
N SER A 135 3.53 21.69 -4.39
CA SER A 135 3.91 22.49 -5.55
C SER A 135 3.12 22.04 -6.78
N SER A 136 2.74 23.01 -7.63
CA SER A 136 2.10 22.70 -8.91
C SER A 136 3.09 21.97 -9.81
N TYR A 137 2.62 20.94 -10.51
CA TYR A 137 3.44 20.25 -11.50
C TYR A 137 3.48 21.02 -12.82
N GLY A 138 2.39 21.71 -13.17
CA GLY A 138 2.27 22.49 -14.41
C GLY A 138 1.67 21.70 -15.58
N GLU A 139 1.42 20.41 -15.38
CA GLU A 139 0.72 19.53 -16.31
C GLU A 139 -0.60 19.05 -15.71
N VAL A 140 -1.61 18.92 -16.56
CA VAL A 140 -2.96 18.53 -16.17
C VAL A 140 -3.30 17.14 -16.68
N ASP A 141 -4.04 16.39 -15.87
CA ASP A 141 -4.52 15.08 -16.26
C ASP A 141 -5.57 15.20 -17.39
N PRO A 142 -5.55 14.31 -18.39
CA PRO A 142 -6.42 14.40 -19.57
C PRO A 142 -7.89 14.03 -19.29
N ILE A 143 -8.22 13.51 -18.10
CA ILE A 143 -9.54 12.95 -17.78
C ILE A 143 -10.39 13.94 -16.99
N PHE A 144 -9.86 14.49 -15.90
CA PHE A 144 -10.51 15.43 -15.00
C PHE A 144 -9.94 16.85 -15.08
N GLY A 145 -8.82 17.06 -15.81
CA GLY A 145 -8.21 18.38 -15.99
C GLY A 145 -7.64 18.96 -14.69
N LYS A 146 -7.24 18.11 -13.73
CA LYS A 146 -6.57 18.51 -12.50
C LYS A 146 -5.06 18.47 -12.70
N ASP A 147 -4.35 19.42 -12.09
CA ASP A 147 -2.90 19.36 -12.03
C ASP A 147 -2.46 18.06 -11.34
N ILE A 148 -1.40 17.44 -11.83
CA ILE A 148 -0.89 16.17 -11.30
C ILE A 148 -0.61 16.24 -9.79
N SER A 149 -0.19 17.40 -9.28
CA SER A 149 0.00 17.67 -7.84
C SER A 149 -1.23 17.40 -6.98
N PHE A 150 -2.44 17.49 -7.55
CA PHE A 150 -3.67 17.16 -6.85
C PHE A 150 -3.68 15.70 -6.40
N TYR A 151 -3.24 14.77 -7.25
CA TYR A 151 -3.30 13.33 -6.98
C TYR A 151 -2.22 12.88 -5.99
N PHE A 152 -1.04 13.51 -6.02
CA PHE A 152 0.07 13.17 -5.13
C PHE A 152 0.00 13.85 -3.77
N PHE A 153 -0.38 15.13 -3.71
CA PHE A 153 -0.26 15.92 -2.46
C PHE A 153 -1.60 16.23 -1.80
N ILE A 154 -2.66 16.42 -2.59
CA ILE A 154 -3.95 16.91 -2.07
C ILE A 154 -4.91 15.75 -1.80
N LEU A 155 -5.09 14.86 -2.76
CA LEU A 155 -6.03 13.73 -2.68
C LEU A 155 -5.76 12.82 -1.47
N PRO A 156 -4.50 12.42 -1.15
CA PRO A 156 -4.25 11.55 0.00
C PRO A 156 -4.71 12.17 1.34
N LEU A 157 -4.58 13.49 1.51
CA LEU A 157 -5.08 14.17 2.70
C LEU A 157 -6.62 14.14 2.78
N TRP A 158 -7.32 14.32 1.65
CA TRP A 158 -8.79 14.20 1.62
C TRP A 158 -9.26 12.78 1.92
N LEU A 159 -8.54 11.76 1.43
CA LEU A 159 -8.83 10.36 1.73
C LEU A 159 -8.62 10.03 3.22
N LEU A 160 -7.55 10.58 3.81
CA LEU A 160 -7.27 10.47 5.25
C LEU A 160 -8.31 11.21 6.10
N ALA A 161 -8.70 12.42 5.71
CA ALA A 161 -9.77 13.16 6.38
C ALA A 161 -11.11 12.41 6.30
N LYS A 162 -11.42 11.83 5.13
CA LYS A 162 -12.59 10.96 4.94
C LYS A 162 -12.54 9.74 5.86
N SER A 163 -11.42 9.03 5.94
CA SER A 163 -11.29 7.83 6.77
C SER A 163 -11.46 8.17 8.26
N LEU A 164 -10.87 9.26 8.72
CA LEU A 164 -11.04 9.78 10.08
C LEU A 164 -12.49 10.14 10.41
N LEU A 165 -13.20 10.77 9.47
CA LEU A 165 -14.63 11.10 9.64
C LEU A 165 -15.50 9.83 9.70
N TRP A 166 -15.19 8.82 8.87
CA TRP A 166 -15.85 7.51 8.92
C TRP A 166 -15.68 6.84 10.28
N GLU A 167 -14.44 6.76 10.78
CA GLU A 167 -14.13 6.23 12.11
C GLU A 167 -14.91 6.99 13.20
N THR A 168 -14.87 8.32 13.15
CA THR A 168 -15.61 9.19 14.08
C THR A 168 -17.11 8.89 14.07
N MET A 169 -17.71 8.76 12.88
CA MET A 169 -19.14 8.46 12.76
C MET A 169 -19.51 7.08 13.26
N ILE A 170 -18.67 6.06 13.03
CA ILE A 170 -18.87 4.71 13.56
C ILE A 170 -18.86 4.75 15.09
N VAL A 171 -17.82 5.35 15.69
CA VAL A 171 -17.68 5.44 17.16
C VAL A 171 -18.83 6.23 17.78
N VAL A 172 -19.22 7.37 17.21
CA VAL A 172 -20.37 8.14 17.66
C VAL A 172 -21.66 7.32 17.56
N SER A 173 -21.89 6.63 16.45
CA SER A 173 -23.12 5.87 16.23
C SER A 173 -23.24 4.66 17.16
N LEU A 174 -22.14 3.94 17.38
CA LEU A 174 -22.08 2.84 18.35
C LEU A 174 -22.30 3.37 19.78
N GLY A 175 -21.63 4.45 20.16
CA GLY A 175 -21.80 5.06 21.49
C GLY A 175 -23.22 5.58 21.72
N VAL A 176 -23.83 6.22 20.73
CA VAL A 176 -25.24 6.67 20.79
C VAL A 176 -26.19 5.48 20.89
N GLY A 177 -25.99 4.44 20.08
CA GLY A 177 -26.77 3.21 20.13
C GLY A 177 -26.72 2.56 21.51
N LEU A 178 -25.52 2.47 22.09
CA LEU A 178 -25.28 1.94 23.43
C LEU A 178 -25.96 2.77 24.51
N ILE A 179 -25.85 4.11 24.48
CA ILE A 179 -26.53 5.00 25.44
C ILE A 179 -28.06 4.82 25.35
N TYR A 180 -28.62 4.82 24.14
CA TYR A 180 -30.06 4.69 23.94
C TYR A 180 -30.60 3.29 24.25
N PHE A 181 -29.81 2.25 24.05
CA PHE A 181 -30.14 0.90 24.47
C PHE A 181 -30.27 0.81 26.00
N PHE A 182 -29.23 1.22 26.75
CA PHE A 182 -29.25 1.14 28.22
C PHE A 182 -30.25 2.08 28.88
N LYS A 183 -30.59 3.20 28.23
CA LYS A 183 -31.61 4.16 28.70
C LYS A 183 -33.00 3.92 28.12
N ARG A 184 -33.21 2.77 27.44
CA ARG A 184 -34.51 2.29 26.92
C ARG A 184 -35.20 3.24 25.93
N PHE A 185 -34.43 4.03 25.20
CA PHE A 185 -34.92 4.81 24.05
C PHE A 185 -35.18 3.92 22.82
N ILE A 186 -34.58 2.73 22.83
CA ILE A 186 -34.82 1.65 21.88
C ILE A 186 -35.21 0.43 22.72
N TYR A 187 -36.38 -0.12 22.48
CA TYR A 187 -36.79 -1.38 23.12
C TYR A 187 -37.64 -2.23 22.17
N VAL A 188 -37.60 -3.54 22.37
CA VAL A 188 -38.44 -4.48 21.63
C VAL A 188 -39.80 -4.55 22.33
N GLY A 189 -40.84 -4.06 21.65
CA GLY A 189 -42.23 -4.18 22.08
C GLY A 189 -42.94 -5.36 21.39
N PRO A 190 -44.22 -5.63 21.75
CA PRO A 190 -45.00 -6.73 21.20
C PRO A 190 -45.19 -6.67 19.68
N THR A 191 -45.12 -5.47 19.09
CA THR A 191 -45.33 -5.19 17.67
C THR A 191 -44.04 -4.84 16.91
N GLY A 192 -42.87 -5.00 17.55
CA GLY A 192 -41.56 -4.74 16.96
C GLY A 192 -40.70 -3.75 17.76
N VAL A 193 -39.60 -3.29 17.16
CA VAL A 193 -38.66 -2.34 17.78
C VAL A 193 -39.28 -0.95 17.83
N VAL A 194 -39.46 -0.41 19.05
CA VAL A 194 -39.96 0.94 19.28
C VAL A 194 -38.78 1.87 19.54
N ILE A 195 -38.71 2.96 18.76
CA ILE A 195 -37.69 4.01 18.89
C ILE A 195 -38.38 5.32 19.27
N LEU A 196 -38.00 5.86 20.42
CA LEU A 196 -38.51 7.13 20.94
C LEU A 196 -38.19 8.31 20.00
N PRO A 197 -38.99 9.38 20.00
CA PRO A 197 -38.81 10.53 19.11
C PRO A 197 -37.42 11.18 19.19
N GLU A 198 -36.83 11.28 20.37
CA GLU A 198 -35.51 11.87 20.59
C GLU A 198 -34.41 11.03 19.95
N ALA A 199 -34.44 9.71 20.17
CA ALA A 199 -33.50 8.80 19.54
C ALA A 199 -33.67 8.76 18.04
N ARG A 200 -34.93 8.79 17.56
CA ARG A 200 -35.25 8.88 16.14
C ARG A 200 -34.60 10.10 15.49
N ARG A 201 -34.71 11.28 16.09
CA ARG A 201 -34.07 12.50 15.58
C ARG A 201 -32.56 12.36 15.52
N THR A 202 -31.93 11.87 16.59
CA THR A 202 -30.47 11.66 16.60
C THR A 202 -30.02 10.70 15.51
N PHE A 203 -30.68 9.54 15.36
CA PHE A 203 -30.37 8.60 14.28
C PHE A 203 -30.65 9.16 12.89
N SER A 204 -31.66 10.01 12.74
CA SER A 204 -31.95 10.72 11.50
C SER A 204 -30.83 11.67 11.10
N GLY A 205 -30.31 12.44 12.06
CA GLY A 205 -29.15 13.32 11.86
C GLY A 205 -27.88 12.54 11.54
N LEU A 206 -27.61 11.45 12.27
CA LEU A 206 -26.46 10.58 12.02
C LEU A 206 -26.55 9.91 10.65
N ALA A 207 -27.73 9.42 10.25
CA ALA A 207 -27.95 8.87 8.92
C ALA A 207 -27.71 9.92 7.83
N GLY A 208 -28.17 11.16 8.03
CA GLY A 208 -27.88 12.26 7.11
C GLY A 208 -26.38 12.53 6.96
N LEU A 209 -25.65 12.55 8.06
CA LEU A 209 -24.19 12.69 8.05
C LEU A 209 -23.48 11.51 7.35
N PHE A 210 -23.92 10.27 7.59
CA PHE A 210 -23.41 9.10 6.86
C PHE A 210 -23.65 9.21 5.36
N PHE A 211 -24.83 9.64 4.93
CA PHE A 211 -25.12 9.83 3.51
C PHE A 211 -24.28 10.95 2.88
N LEU A 212 -23.97 12.02 3.63
CA LEU A 212 -22.99 13.01 3.17
C LEU A 212 -21.58 12.42 3.04
N LEU A 213 -21.16 11.56 3.97
CA LEU A 213 -19.88 10.85 3.88
C LEU A 213 -19.83 9.83 2.75
N PHE A 214 -20.95 9.17 2.43
CA PHE A 214 -21.06 8.35 1.23
C PHE A 214 -20.94 9.21 -0.03
N ALA A 215 -21.63 10.35 -0.09
CA ALA A 215 -21.56 11.25 -1.23
C ALA A 215 -20.12 11.76 -1.49
N SER A 216 -19.43 12.22 -0.44
CA SER A 216 -18.03 12.64 -0.56
C SER A 216 -17.11 11.46 -0.88
N GLY A 217 -17.40 10.27 -0.35
CA GLY A 217 -16.67 9.04 -0.65
C GLY A 217 -16.73 8.66 -2.13
N PHE A 218 -17.93 8.59 -2.72
CA PHE A 218 -18.10 8.27 -4.15
C PHE A 218 -17.49 9.33 -5.06
N TYR A 219 -17.56 10.60 -4.66
CA TYR A 219 -16.94 11.69 -5.39
C TYR A 219 -15.41 11.57 -5.39
N LEU A 220 -14.80 11.35 -4.22
CA LEU A 220 -13.34 11.18 -4.10
C LEU A 220 -12.85 9.89 -4.78
N GLN A 221 -13.63 8.81 -4.71
CA GLN A 221 -13.32 7.54 -5.37
C GLN A 221 -13.18 7.68 -6.88
N SER A 222 -13.84 8.66 -7.51
CA SER A 222 -13.69 8.91 -8.95
C SER A 222 -12.26 9.33 -9.31
N TYR A 223 -11.60 10.10 -8.44
CA TYR A 223 -10.21 10.53 -8.62
C TYR A 223 -9.21 9.43 -8.27
N GLU A 224 -9.53 8.55 -7.32
CA GLU A 224 -8.70 7.39 -6.96
C GLU A 224 -8.50 6.43 -8.15
N LEU A 225 -9.42 6.40 -9.12
CA LEU A 225 -9.32 5.55 -10.31
C LEU A 225 -8.08 5.83 -11.17
N LEU A 226 -7.56 7.07 -11.15
CA LEU A 226 -6.32 7.40 -11.87
C LEU A 226 -5.06 6.89 -11.18
N THR A 227 -5.12 6.74 -9.86
CA THR A 227 -3.99 6.28 -9.03
C THR A 227 -4.03 4.76 -8.77
N ALA A 228 -5.15 4.11 -9.05
CA ALA A 228 -5.32 2.67 -8.86
C ALA A 228 -4.63 1.89 -10.01
N GLY A 229 -3.66 1.04 -9.68
CA GLY A 229 -2.98 0.16 -10.63
C GLY A 229 -3.25 -1.30 -10.31
N ASP A 230 -4.07 -1.96 -11.12
CA ASP A 230 -4.46 -3.38 -10.94
C ASP A 230 -3.86 -4.30 -12.03
N GLY A 231 -2.81 -3.90 -12.74
CA GLY A 231 -2.24 -4.75 -13.80
C GLY A 231 -0.97 -4.22 -14.48
N LEU A 232 -0.69 -4.77 -15.66
CA LEU A 232 0.50 -4.48 -16.48
C LEU A 232 0.56 -3.03 -16.97
N ILE A 233 -0.60 -2.37 -17.08
CA ILE A 233 -0.76 -0.96 -17.45
C ILE A 233 -1.48 -0.28 -16.29
N SER A 234 -0.79 0.66 -15.64
CA SER A 234 -1.39 1.55 -14.65
C SER A 234 -2.14 2.69 -15.34
N GLY A 235 -3.35 2.98 -14.88
CA GLY A 235 -4.18 4.06 -15.43
C GLY A 235 -5.64 3.66 -15.63
N ILE A 236 -6.42 4.63 -16.08
CA ILE A 236 -7.86 4.50 -16.27
C ILE A 236 -8.17 3.78 -17.59
N LYS A 237 -9.21 2.94 -17.62
CA LYS A 237 -9.65 2.21 -18.83
C LYS A 237 -10.94 2.79 -19.43
N PHE A 238 -11.30 2.35 -20.63
CA PHE A 238 -12.55 2.75 -21.28
C PHE A 238 -13.79 2.50 -20.38
N ALA A 239 -13.87 1.32 -19.76
CA ALA A 239 -14.98 0.95 -18.88
C ALA A 239 -15.01 1.75 -17.57
N ASP A 240 -13.87 2.30 -17.12
CA ASP A 240 -13.81 3.14 -15.94
C ASP A 240 -14.37 4.53 -16.24
N VAL A 241 -13.97 5.12 -17.37
CA VAL A 241 -14.43 6.47 -17.78
C VAL A 241 -15.90 6.47 -18.16
N ASN A 242 -16.34 5.50 -18.96
CA ASN A 242 -17.72 5.47 -19.47
C ASN A 242 -18.69 4.68 -18.58
N GLY A 243 -18.16 3.97 -17.58
CA GLY A 243 -18.93 3.12 -16.67
C GLY A 243 -18.81 3.56 -15.22
N LYS A 244 -17.62 3.38 -14.62
CA LYS A 244 -17.43 3.61 -13.18
C LYS A 244 -17.66 5.06 -12.79
N ILE A 245 -17.06 6.03 -13.49
CA ILE A 245 -17.21 7.47 -13.16
C ILE A 245 -18.68 7.90 -13.19
N PRO A 246 -19.47 7.62 -14.25
CA PRO A 246 -20.91 7.94 -14.26
C PRO A 246 -21.69 7.31 -13.10
N VAL A 247 -21.39 6.05 -12.77
CA VAL A 247 -22.04 5.35 -11.65
C VAL A 247 -21.68 6.01 -10.32
N LEU A 248 -20.41 6.37 -10.10
CA LEU A 248 -19.97 7.07 -8.90
C LEU A 248 -20.63 8.45 -8.78
N ASN A 249 -20.69 9.22 -9.87
CA ASN A 249 -21.38 10.52 -9.90
C ASN A 249 -22.88 10.37 -9.58
N LEU A 250 -23.54 9.35 -10.13
CA LEU A 250 -24.94 9.04 -9.80
C LEU A 250 -25.09 8.70 -8.31
N LEU A 251 -24.21 7.86 -7.77
CA LEU A 251 -24.20 7.50 -6.35
C LEU A 251 -23.96 8.70 -5.44
N THR A 252 -23.11 9.65 -5.84
CA THR A 252 -22.92 10.93 -5.13
C THR A 252 -24.24 11.69 -5.05
N VAL A 253 -24.93 11.88 -6.17
CA VAL A 253 -26.21 12.61 -6.21
C VAL A 253 -27.29 11.90 -5.40
N VAL A 254 -27.44 10.58 -5.56
CA VAL A 254 -28.42 9.78 -4.79
C VAL A 254 -28.12 9.85 -3.29
N SER A 255 -26.84 9.80 -2.90
CA SER A 255 -26.42 9.95 -1.50
C SER A 255 -26.72 11.35 -0.96
N LEU A 256 -26.52 12.42 -1.74
CA LEU A 256 -26.92 13.78 -1.33
C LEU A 256 -28.43 13.90 -1.12
N ILE A 257 -29.24 13.32 -2.01
CA ILE A 257 -30.71 13.29 -1.85
C ILE A 257 -31.09 12.51 -0.59
N ALA A 258 -30.49 11.34 -0.36
CA ALA A 258 -30.71 10.54 0.84
C ALA A 258 -30.30 11.29 2.12
N ALA A 259 -29.23 12.08 2.07
CA ALA A 259 -28.81 12.94 3.17
C ALA A 259 -29.88 14.00 3.49
N VAL A 260 -30.37 14.70 2.47
CA VAL A 260 -31.45 15.70 2.61
C VAL A 260 -32.72 15.08 3.20
N VAL A 261 -33.15 13.92 2.68
CA VAL A 261 -34.32 13.18 3.19
C VAL A 261 -34.12 12.77 4.66
N SER A 262 -32.89 12.38 5.02
CA SER A 262 -32.54 12.01 6.39
C SER A 262 -32.51 13.21 7.32
N PHE A 263 -32.07 14.38 6.87
CA PHE A 263 -32.17 15.60 7.68
C PHE A 263 -33.63 16.06 7.87
N PHE A 264 -34.52 15.85 6.89
CA PHE A 264 -35.95 16.11 7.07
C PHE A 264 -36.60 15.26 8.18
N GLY A 265 -36.05 14.09 8.50
CA GLY A 265 -36.48 13.27 9.62
C GLY A 265 -36.15 13.86 11.01
N LEU A 266 -35.34 14.93 11.08
CA LEU A 266 -35.15 15.71 12.32
C LEU A 266 -36.44 16.45 12.72
N VAL A 267 -37.23 16.88 11.73
CA VAL A 267 -38.45 17.67 11.93
C VAL A 267 -39.69 16.78 11.88
N ARG A 268 -39.76 15.85 10.93
CA ARG A 268 -40.95 15.00 10.71
C ARG A 268 -40.76 13.58 11.27
N PRO A 269 -41.77 13.01 11.96
CA PRO A 269 -41.67 11.67 12.50
C PRO A 269 -41.72 10.60 11.39
N GLY A 270 -40.73 9.69 11.37
CA GLY A 270 -40.81 8.41 10.64
C GLY A 270 -39.47 7.92 10.08
N MET A 271 -39.06 6.71 10.45
CA MET A 271 -37.80 6.10 9.97
C MET A 271 -37.91 5.45 8.60
N LYS A 272 -39.13 5.15 8.12
CA LYS A 272 -39.37 4.44 6.85
C LYS A 272 -38.71 5.11 5.65
N LYS A 273 -38.74 6.45 5.58
CA LYS A 273 -38.12 7.21 4.47
C LYS A 273 -36.60 7.11 4.46
N ILE A 274 -35.99 7.07 5.65
CA ILE A 274 -34.53 6.92 5.82
C ILE A 274 -34.11 5.51 5.42
N MET A 275 -34.84 4.49 5.90
CA MET A 275 -34.61 3.10 5.52
C MET A 275 -34.79 2.88 4.02
N LEU A 276 -35.82 3.47 3.41
CA LEU A 276 -36.04 3.41 1.97
C LEU A 276 -34.93 4.11 1.20
N SER A 277 -34.43 5.25 1.69
CA SER A 277 -33.30 5.97 1.07
C SER A 277 -32.02 5.13 1.14
N GLY A 278 -31.75 4.49 2.28
CA GLY A 278 -30.62 3.57 2.45
C GLY A 278 -30.73 2.33 1.56
N ALA A 279 -31.91 1.71 1.49
CA ALA A 279 -32.17 0.58 0.61
C ALA A 279 -32.06 0.96 -0.88
N GLY A 280 -32.55 2.14 -1.26
CA GLY A 280 -32.42 2.69 -2.60
C GLY A 280 -30.97 2.93 -2.98
N LEU A 281 -30.18 3.57 -2.08
CA LEU A 281 -28.75 3.76 -2.30
C LEU A 281 -28.02 2.43 -2.44
N ALA A 282 -28.30 1.47 -1.56
CA ALA A 282 -27.69 0.13 -1.63
C ALA A 282 -28.04 -0.56 -2.95
N LEU A 283 -29.29 -0.49 -3.41
CA LEU A 283 -29.71 -1.05 -4.69
C LEU A 283 -28.96 -0.40 -5.85
N VAL A 284 -28.89 0.93 -5.91
CA VAL A 284 -28.14 1.67 -6.94
C VAL A 284 -26.66 1.30 -6.89
N PHE A 285 -26.09 1.14 -5.71
CA PHE A 285 -24.69 0.73 -5.55
C PHE A 285 -24.45 -0.68 -6.09
N PHE A 286 -25.27 -1.66 -5.71
CA PHE A 286 -25.13 -3.03 -6.18
C PHE A 286 -25.32 -3.12 -7.69
N VAL A 287 -26.39 -2.54 -8.24
CA VAL A 287 -26.67 -2.56 -9.69
C VAL A 287 -25.61 -1.77 -10.47
N GLY A 288 -25.22 -0.60 -9.96
CA GLY A 288 -24.22 0.26 -10.58
C GLY A 288 -22.86 -0.43 -10.71
N ASN A 289 -22.46 -1.24 -9.73
CA ASN A 289 -21.20 -2.00 -9.81
C ASN A 289 -21.17 -3.08 -10.91
N PHE A 290 -22.33 -3.52 -11.43
CA PHE A 290 -22.38 -4.42 -12.58
C PHE A 290 -22.20 -3.70 -13.90
N TYR A 291 -22.60 -2.43 -14.01
CA TYR A 291 -22.61 -1.70 -15.28
C TYR A 291 -21.22 -1.62 -15.96
N PRO A 292 -20.12 -1.25 -15.27
CA PRO A 292 -18.78 -1.25 -15.86
C PRO A 292 -18.34 -2.65 -16.33
N LYS A 293 -18.74 -3.70 -15.61
CA LYS A 293 -18.41 -5.09 -15.99
C LYS A 293 -19.12 -5.51 -17.27
N LEU A 294 -20.37 -5.06 -17.45
CA LEU A 294 -21.12 -5.28 -18.68
C LEU A 294 -20.49 -4.51 -19.85
N LEU A 295 -20.11 -3.25 -19.63
CA LEU A 295 -19.37 -2.48 -20.65
C LEU A 295 -18.07 -3.17 -21.04
N GLN A 296 -17.28 -3.63 -20.06
CA GLN A 296 -16.04 -4.36 -20.33
C GLN A 296 -16.32 -5.58 -21.20
N LYS A 297 -17.25 -6.45 -20.78
CA LYS A 297 -17.52 -7.72 -21.45
C LYS A 297 -18.15 -7.58 -22.85
N PHE A 298 -19.06 -6.63 -23.02
CA PHE A 298 -19.88 -6.55 -24.23
C PHE A 298 -19.45 -5.46 -25.21
N VAL A 299 -18.68 -4.46 -24.76
CA VAL A 299 -18.25 -3.32 -25.60
C VAL A 299 -16.73 -3.28 -25.75
N VAL A 300 -15.97 -3.53 -24.68
CA VAL A 300 -14.51 -3.44 -24.71
C VAL A 300 -13.90 -4.72 -25.25
N GLU A 301 -14.12 -5.87 -24.60
CA GLU A 301 -13.51 -7.16 -24.99
C GLU A 301 -13.68 -7.52 -26.49
N PRO A 302 -14.82 -7.26 -27.16
CA PRO A 302 -14.94 -7.56 -28.59
C PRO A 302 -14.06 -6.70 -29.51
N ASN A 303 -13.65 -5.51 -29.06
CA ASN A 303 -12.79 -4.60 -29.83
C ASN A 303 -11.88 -3.80 -28.89
N GLU A 304 -11.09 -4.53 -28.11
CA GLU A 304 -10.33 -3.96 -27.00
C GLU A 304 -9.27 -2.98 -27.49
N LEU A 305 -8.57 -3.32 -28.58
CA LEU A 305 -7.56 -2.46 -29.17
C LEU A 305 -8.10 -1.05 -29.43
N VAL A 306 -9.17 -0.92 -30.23
CA VAL A 306 -9.71 0.40 -30.58
C VAL A 306 -10.27 1.15 -29.37
N LYS A 307 -10.87 0.44 -28.40
CA LYS A 307 -11.48 1.07 -27.22
C LYS A 307 -10.46 1.51 -26.19
N GLU A 308 -9.38 0.77 -26.01
CA GLU A 308 -8.36 1.05 -25.01
C GLU A 308 -7.17 1.85 -25.57
N THR A 309 -6.93 1.88 -26.89
CA THR A 309 -5.85 2.68 -27.52
C THR A 309 -5.73 4.11 -26.98
N PRO A 310 -6.78 4.95 -26.93
CA PRO A 310 -6.61 6.33 -26.45
C PRO A 310 -6.17 6.40 -24.99
N TYR A 311 -6.63 5.48 -24.15
CA TYR A 311 -6.23 5.44 -22.74
C TYR A 311 -4.81 4.89 -22.58
N MET A 312 -4.41 3.91 -23.39
CA MET A 312 -3.04 3.42 -23.45
C MET A 312 -2.08 4.52 -23.90
N GLU A 313 -2.45 5.33 -24.90
CA GLU A 313 -1.64 6.48 -25.35
C GLU A 313 -1.44 7.49 -24.21
N HIS A 314 -2.47 7.79 -23.43
CA HIS A 314 -2.34 8.65 -22.26
C HIS A 314 -1.42 8.05 -21.18
N SER A 315 -1.55 6.75 -20.88
CA SER A 315 -0.66 6.07 -19.93
C SER A 315 0.79 6.02 -20.41
N ILE A 316 1.03 5.75 -21.69
CA ILE A 316 2.36 5.74 -22.30
C ILE A 316 2.97 7.13 -22.25
N ALA A 317 2.23 8.17 -22.68
CA ALA A 317 2.70 9.55 -22.62
C ALA A 317 3.04 9.98 -21.18
N GLY A 318 2.16 9.67 -20.22
CA GLY A 318 2.39 9.96 -18.80
C GLY A 318 3.62 9.23 -18.25
N ALA A 319 3.82 7.96 -18.60
CA ALA A 319 4.98 7.19 -18.17
C ALA A 319 6.28 7.74 -18.79
N LEU A 320 6.29 8.04 -20.09
CA LEU A 320 7.44 8.63 -20.76
C LEU A 320 7.81 9.97 -20.15
N THR A 321 6.84 10.84 -19.84
CA THR A 321 7.10 12.10 -19.15
C THR A 321 7.65 11.86 -17.74
N ALA A 322 7.05 10.95 -16.96
CA ALA A 322 7.48 10.67 -15.59
C ALA A 322 8.91 10.12 -15.50
N TYR A 323 9.32 9.28 -16.45
CA TYR A 323 10.68 8.76 -16.54
C TYR A 323 11.67 9.69 -17.28
N GLY A 324 11.20 10.82 -17.80
CA GLY A 324 12.04 11.74 -18.59
C GLY A 324 12.46 11.18 -19.96
N LEU A 325 11.65 10.28 -20.52
CA LEU A 325 11.88 9.60 -21.80
C LEU A 325 11.07 10.20 -22.96
N SER A 326 10.35 11.29 -22.74
CA SER A 326 9.53 11.93 -23.78
C SER A 326 10.33 12.44 -24.99
N GLN A 327 11.64 12.66 -24.83
CA GLN A 327 12.54 13.17 -25.87
C GLN A 327 13.54 12.14 -26.40
N THR A 328 13.41 10.85 -26.05
CA THR A 328 14.38 9.84 -26.48
C THR A 328 14.11 9.36 -27.90
N GLU A 329 15.16 9.30 -28.73
CA GLU A 329 15.10 8.71 -30.05
C GLU A 329 15.14 7.19 -29.98
N SER A 330 14.15 6.53 -30.58
CA SER A 330 14.15 5.07 -30.74
C SER A 330 14.81 4.71 -32.06
N HIS A 331 15.90 3.94 -32.02
CA HIS A 331 16.54 3.37 -33.20
C HIS A 331 16.17 1.88 -33.32
N GLU A 332 15.37 1.55 -34.34
CA GLU A 332 15.10 0.15 -34.67
C GLU A 332 16.33 -0.47 -35.33
N ILE A 333 16.89 -1.52 -34.73
CA ILE A 333 17.97 -2.30 -35.34
C ILE A 333 17.32 -3.30 -36.29
N SER A 334 17.19 -2.94 -37.57
CA SER A 334 16.76 -3.88 -38.60
C SER A 334 17.92 -4.83 -38.94
N GLY A 335 17.80 -6.12 -38.59
CA GLY A 335 18.81 -7.15 -38.88
C GLY A 335 19.03 -7.49 -40.37
N SER A 336 18.53 -6.67 -41.29
CA SER A 336 18.41 -6.94 -42.72
C SER A 336 19.30 -6.05 -43.60
N ALA A 337 20.29 -5.35 -43.03
CA ALA A 337 21.27 -4.62 -43.86
C ALA A 337 22.05 -5.63 -44.72
N SER A 338 22.02 -5.45 -46.04
CA SER A 338 22.75 -6.32 -46.97
C SER A 338 24.26 -6.18 -46.72
N LEU A 339 24.88 -7.25 -46.21
CA LEU A 339 26.33 -7.34 -46.01
C LEU A 339 27.06 -7.14 -47.35
N THR A 340 27.85 -6.08 -47.47
CA THR A 340 28.75 -5.89 -48.60
C THR A 340 30.14 -6.41 -48.26
N ALA A 341 30.91 -6.82 -49.27
CA ALA A 341 32.30 -7.24 -49.07
C ALA A 341 33.16 -6.12 -48.44
N GLU A 342 32.82 -4.87 -48.72
CA GLU A 342 33.49 -3.70 -48.10
C GLU A 342 33.14 -3.57 -46.61
N SER A 343 31.86 -3.75 -46.25
CA SER A 343 31.44 -3.75 -44.83
C SER A 343 32.12 -4.85 -44.01
N ILE A 344 32.32 -6.04 -44.60
CA ILE A 344 33.02 -7.15 -43.95
C ILE A 344 34.51 -6.79 -43.73
N ARG A 345 35.18 -6.22 -44.74
CA ARG A 345 36.59 -5.80 -44.62
C ARG A 345 36.78 -4.70 -43.57
N GLN A 346 35.89 -3.72 -43.53
CA GLN A 346 35.95 -2.62 -42.55
C GLN A 346 35.67 -3.08 -41.11
N ASN A 347 35.00 -4.21 -40.93
CA ASN A 347 34.67 -4.79 -39.62
C ASN A 347 35.43 -6.10 -39.36
N ALA A 348 36.66 -6.22 -39.87
CA ALA A 348 37.48 -7.44 -39.73
C ALA A 348 37.60 -7.89 -38.27
N THR A 349 37.81 -6.97 -37.32
CA THR A 349 37.87 -7.28 -35.88
C THR A 349 36.57 -7.91 -35.35
N THR A 350 35.40 -7.51 -35.85
CA THR A 350 34.12 -8.12 -35.45
C THR A 350 34.01 -9.52 -36.03
N ILE A 351 34.32 -9.70 -37.32
CA ILE A 351 34.29 -11.00 -38.01
C ILE A 351 35.23 -12.01 -37.34
N GLU A 352 36.43 -11.55 -37.01
CA GLU A 352 37.48 -12.32 -36.36
C GLU A 352 37.21 -12.67 -34.89
N ASN A 353 36.09 -12.19 -34.33
CA ASN A 353 35.66 -12.42 -32.97
C ASN A 353 34.19 -12.87 -32.87
N ILE A 354 33.57 -13.27 -33.99
CA ILE A 354 32.22 -13.85 -33.98
C ILE A 354 32.29 -15.15 -33.18
N ARG A 355 31.59 -15.19 -32.05
CA ARG A 355 31.52 -16.38 -31.23
C ARG A 355 30.71 -17.46 -31.96
N LEU A 356 31.39 -18.52 -32.40
CA LEU A 356 30.80 -19.71 -32.98
C LEU A 356 30.49 -20.78 -31.93
N TRP A 357 31.14 -20.69 -30.77
CA TRP A 357 31.03 -21.67 -29.69
C TRP A 357 30.12 -21.22 -28.55
N ASP A 358 29.33 -22.16 -28.04
CA ASP A 358 28.60 -21.98 -26.78
C ASP A 358 29.44 -22.51 -25.59
N GLN A 359 29.19 -22.00 -24.40
CA GLN A 359 29.93 -22.31 -23.18
C GLN A 359 29.69 -23.76 -22.73
N GLU A 360 28.43 -24.22 -22.77
CA GLU A 360 28.08 -25.57 -22.28
C GLU A 360 28.73 -26.70 -23.10
N PRO A 361 28.63 -26.72 -24.45
CA PRO A 361 29.26 -27.79 -25.24
C PRO A 361 30.79 -27.75 -25.15
N LEU A 362 31.38 -26.56 -25.06
CA LEU A 362 32.83 -26.44 -24.93
C LEU A 362 33.30 -26.97 -23.57
N LEU A 363 32.53 -26.77 -22.49
CA LEU A 363 32.85 -27.31 -21.17
C LEU A 363 32.93 -28.85 -21.20
N ASP A 364 31.96 -29.50 -21.85
CA ASP A 364 31.96 -30.96 -22.01
C ASP A 364 33.17 -31.45 -22.80
N THR A 365 33.52 -30.77 -23.90
CA THR A 365 34.70 -31.10 -24.69
C THR A 365 35.98 -30.92 -23.89
N LEU A 366 36.13 -29.81 -23.14
CA LEU A 366 37.28 -29.59 -22.26
C LEU A 366 37.41 -30.69 -21.20
N GLY A 367 36.28 -31.13 -20.64
CA GLY A 367 36.20 -32.28 -19.75
C GLY A 367 36.78 -33.56 -20.37
N GLN A 368 36.57 -33.78 -21.66
CA GLN A 368 37.08 -34.97 -22.35
C GLN A 368 38.56 -34.86 -22.76
N ILE A 369 38.99 -33.70 -23.27
CA ILE A 369 40.32 -33.56 -23.89
C ILE A 369 41.38 -32.96 -22.97
N GLN A 370 40.98 -32.21 -21.94
CA GLN A 370 41.90 -31.44 -21.07
C GLN A 370 41.85 -31.85 -19.60
N GLU A 371 40.98 -32.79 -19.18
CA GLU A 371 41.06 -33.50 -17.89
C GLU A 371 42.10 -34.63 -17.98
N ILE A 372 43.36 -34.22 -18.04
CA ILE A 372 44.52 -35.13 -18.20
C ILE A 372 44.63 -36.14 -17.02
N ARG A 373 43.93 -35.88 -15.91
CA ARG A 373 43.86 -36.70 -14.70
C ARG A 373 42.45 -36.62 -14.11
N THR A 374 42.00 -37.68 -13.45
CA THR A 374 40.65 -37.82 -12.87
C THR A 374 40.33 -36.81 -11.75
N TYR A 375 41.36 -36.22 -11.14
CA TYR A 375 41.23 -35.21 -10.09
C TYR A 375 41.23 -33.77 -10.63
N TYR A 376 41.32 -33.56 -11.94
CA TYR A 376 41.10 -32.27 -12.55
C TYR A 376 39.68 -32.19 -13.10
N GLN A 377 39.08 -31.01 -12.98
CA GLN A 377 37.76 -30.72 -13.52
C GLN A 377 37.70 -29.28 -14.03
N PHE A 378 36.89 -29.03 -15.05
CA PHE A 378 36.49 -27.69 -15.46
C PHE A 378 35.08 -27.38 -14.92
N GLN A 379 34.89 -26.25 -14.24
CA GLN A 379 33.60 -25.87 -13.63
C GLN A 379 32.75 -24.98 -14.55
N SER A 380 33.39 -24.10 -15.30
CA SER A 380 32.71 -23.10 -16.13
C SER A 380 33.63 -22.63 -17.26
N VAL A 381 33.02 -22.17 -18.36
CA VAL A 381 33.71 -21.54 -19.47
C VAL A 381 33.25 -20.10 -19.56
N ASP A 382 34.16 -19.15 -19.43
CA ASP A 382 33.87 -17.72 -19.49
C ASP A 382 34.42 -17.08 -20.76
N ASN A 383 33.79 -15.99 -21.17
CA ASN A 383 34.20 -15.20 -22.31
C ASN A 383 35.04 -14.00 -21.86
N ASP A 384 36.19 -13.83 -22.48
CA ASP A 384 37.09 -12.71 -22.19
C ASP A 384 37.85 -12.29 -23.45
N ARG A 385 38.61 -11.20 -23.38
CA ARG A 385 39.31 -10.60 -24.52
C ARG A 385 40.75 -10.27 -24.20
N TYR A 386 41.66 -10.74 -25.05
CA TYR A 386 43.10 -10.58 -24.89
C TYR A 386 43.76 -10.07 -26.17
N GLN A 387 44.92 -9.44 -26.03
CA GLN A 387 45.81 -9.19 -27.15
C GLN A 387 46.68 -10.44 -27.39
N ILE A 388 46.48 -11.11 -28.52
CA ILE A 388 47.22 -12.30 -28.90
C ILE A 388 47.94 -12.00 -30.22
N ASN A 389 49.27 -12.02 -30.20
CA ASN A 389 50.13 -11.71 -31.37
C ASN A 389 49.85 -10.33 -32.02
N GLY A 390 49.41 -9.35 -31.22
CA GLY A 390 49.08 -8.00 -31.69
C GLY A 390 47.62 -7.80 -32.12
N ASP A 391 46.83 -8.88 -32.20
CA ASP A 391 45.41 -8.82 -32.53
C ASP A 391 44.55 -8.88 -31.28
N TYR A 392 43.46 -8.11 -31.25
CA TYR A 392 42.46 -8.17 -30.20
C TYR A 392 41.52 -9.35 -30.45
N ARG A 393 41.64 -10.40 -29.63
CA ARG A 393 40.94 -11.67 -29.77
C ARG A 393 40.02 -11.93 -28.59
N GLN A 394 38.81 -12.36 -28.89
CA GLN A 394 37.86 -12.90 -27.95
C GLN A 394 38.14 -14.39 -27.77
N THR A 395 38.16 -14.84 -26.53
CA THR A 395 38.53 -16.20 -26.14
C THR A 395 37.53 -16.76 -25.16
N LEU A 396 37.28 -18.05 -25.25
CA LEU A 396 36.65 -18.83 -24.19
C LEU A 396 37.76 -19.43 -23.33
N LEU A 397 37.67 -19.20 -22.02
CA LEU A 397 38.65 -19.68 -21.06
C LEU A 397 37.98 -20.47 -19.94
N SER A 398 38.70 -21.46 -19.44
CA SER A 398 38.24 -22.25 -18.31
C SER A 398 39.44 -22.63 -17.43
N PRO A 399 39.43 -22.26 -16.13
CA PRO A 399 40.47 -22.69 -15.21
C PRO A 399 40.38 -24.19 -14.98
N ARG A 400 41.52 -24.88 -14.98
CA ARG A 400 41.58 -26.29 -14.62
C ARG A 400 41.62 -26.38 -13.10
N GLU A 401 40.49 -26.73 -12.49
CA GLU A 401 40.35 -26.84 -11.05
C GLU A 401 40.62 -28.25 -10.55
N LEU A 402 40.83 -28.38 -9.24
CA LEU A 402 41.07 -29.65 -8.58
C LEU A 402 39.78 -30.15 -7.92
N LEU A 403 39.39 -31.38 -8.25
CA LEU A 403 38.30 -32.08 -7.58
C LEU A 403 38.85 -33.07 -6.55
N SER A 404 38.96 -32.64 -5.29
CA SER A 404 39.58 -33.42 -4.21
C SER A 404 38.93 -34.79 -3.96
N THR A 405 37.65 -34.96 -4.28
CA THR A 405 36.94 -36.25 -4.14
C THR A 405 37.49 -37.34 -5.06
N ASN A 406 38.13 -36.97 -6.18
CA ASN A 406 38.65 -37.89 -7.19
C ASN A 406 40.17 -38.12 -7.05
N LEU A 407 40.77 -37.69 -5.94
CA LEU A 407 42.18 -37.97 -5.65
C LEU A 407 42.38 -39.48 -5.42
N PRO A 408 43.41 -40.11 -6.03
CA PRO A 408 43.68 -41.55 -5.88
C PRO A 408 43.93 -42.00 -4.43
N ASN A 409 44.42 -41.10 -3.57
CA ASN A 409 44.62 -41.35 -2.15
C ASN A 409 44.31 -40.09 -1.33
N ARG A 410 43.16 -40.08 -0.66
CA ARG A 410 42.63 -38.94 0.09
C ARG A 410 43.16 -38.90 1.53
N THR A 411 44.46 -38.65 1.68
CA THR A 411 45.05 -38.36 3.00
C THR A 411 44.91 -36.88 3.33
N TRP A 412 44.93 -36.53 4.61
CA TRP A 412 44.95 -35.14 5.05
C TRP A 412 46.09 -34.36 4.39
N ILE A 413 47.28 -34.98 4.27
CA ILE A 413 48.45 -34.41 3.61
C ILE A 413 48.16 -34.12 2.13
N ASN A 414 47.54 -35.05 1.41
CA ASN A 414 47.22 -34.86 0.00
C ASN A 414 46.17 -33.77 -0.22
N GLU A 415 45.14 -33.70 0.62
CA GLU A 415 44.06 -32.71 0.49
C GLU A 415 44.48 -31.29 0.95
N HIS A 416 45.42 -31.17 1.90
CA HIS A 416 45.75 -29.89 2.54
C HIS A 416 47.17 -29.37 2.26
N LEU A 417 48.10 -30.23 1.80
CA LEU A 417 49.50 -29.85 1.57
C LEU A 417 49.99 -30.13 0.15
N THR A 418 49.51 -31.19 -0.51
CA THR A 418 50.01 -31.58 -1.84
C THR A 418 49.12 -31.08 -2.97
N PHE A 419 47.83 -31.41 -2.96
CA PHE A 419 46.85 -31.04 -3.98
C PHE A 419 45.94 -29.94 -3.42
N THR A 420 46.48 -28.73 -3.31
CA THR A 420 45.76 -27.59 -2.72
C THR A 420 45.02 -26.74 -3.74
N HIS A 421 45.46 -26.76 -5.01
CA HIS A 421 44.89 -25.95 -6.09
C HIS A 421 44.96 -26.70 -7.42
N GLY A 422 44.07 -26.32 -8.34
CA GLY A 422 44.20 -26.68 -9.75
C GLY A 422 45.41 -26.01 -10.41
N TYR A 423 45.77 -26.45 -11.62
CA TYR A 423 46.89 -25.86 -12.36
C TYR A 423 46.60 -25.75 -13.85
N GLY A 424 46.74 -24.51 -14.34
CA GLY A 424 46.58 -24.15 -15.74
C GLY A 424 45.19 -23.64 -16.10
N VAL A 425 45.10 -23.10 -17.30
CA VAL A 425 43.88 -22.59 -17.92
C VAL A 425 43.81 -23.19 -19.32
N SER A 426 42.63 -23.62 -19.74
CA SER A 426 42.36 -23.88 -21.15
C SER A 426 41.88 -22.59 -21.79
N LEU A 427 42.45 -22.22 -22.93
CA LEU A 427 42.08 -21.01 -23.67
C LEU A 427 41.87 -21.40 -25.13
N SER A 428 40.70 -21.07 -25.66
CA SER A 428 40.33 -21.33 -27.05
C SER A 428 39.81 -20.05 -27.72
N PRO A 429 40.23 -19.75 -28.96
CA PRO A 429 39.59 -18.70 -29.75
C PRO A 429 38.10 -19.01 -29.97
N VAL A 430 37.24 -18.00 -29.93
CA VAL A 430 35.78 -18.21 -30.03
C VAL A 430 35.28 -18.61 -31.41
N ASN A 431 36.13 -18.56 -32.43
CA ASN A 431 35.76 -18.68 -33.84
C ASN A 431 36.64 -19.65 -34.65
N GLN A 432 37.49 -20.43 -33.98
CA GLN A 432 38.35 -21.43 -34.63
C GLN A 432 37.92 -22.84 -34.26
N ILE A 433 38.04 -23.74 -35.23
CA ILE A 433 37.76 -25.17 -35.11
C ILE A 433 39.06 -25.95 -35.31
N THR A 434 39.23 -27.07 -34.63
CA THR A 434 40.33 -28.00 -34.92
C THR A 434 39.82 -29.10 -35.86
N PRO A 435 40.70 -29.90 -36.49
CA PRO A 435 40.26 -31.04 -37.30
C PRO A 435 39.40 -32.06 -36.53
N GLU A 436 39.54 -32.11 -35.21
CA GLU A 436 38.79 -32.96 -34.29
C GLU A 436 37.43 -32.38 -33.89
N GLY A 437 37.11 -31.16 -34.35
CA GLY A 437 35.92 -30.39 -33.95
C GLY A 437 36.30 -29.23 -33.06
#